data_AF-A0A949PM29-F1
#
_entry.id   AF-A0A949PM29-F1
#
_cell.length_a   1.000
_cell.length_b   1.000
_cell.length_c   1.000
_cell.angle_alpha   90.00
_cell.angle_beta   90.00
_cell.angle_gamma   90.00
#
_symmetry.space_group_name_H-M   'P 1'
#
loop_
_entity.id
_entity.type
_entity.pdbx_description
1 polymer ?
#
loop_
_entity_poly.entity_id
_entity_poly.type
_entity_poly.pdbx_seq_one_letter_code
_entity_poly.pdbx_strand_id
1 'polypeptide(L)'
;MTSGIHHLTLVTRKVQANVDFYVGFLGLRLVKQTGGFEDAEQLHLFYGDRSGTPGSLITFLVWEDGARGRVGHGQVSEIALAVDRASIGFWLERALRNQVTSEGPVQEFGEPVLRLRDPDGVIVKLVGSDLVANDPWQSGDIPMEHAVRRVRSATILSEAPEQTADFITRYFGFKPIGKEGVIDRLVSQAGDAIDVRDATGFWPGIPGTGMFDHVAFRAADNKAIMQAEKAFSKLNSSETNLHDRKYFTSLYVREPGGTLFELATDGPGFTIDESVEKLGQALFVPPGNEGQEAGIRARMPQFSLPGEERVVYRDLPFVHRIYRPADPDGSTLVLLHGTGGNENDLMPLASMVAPRATLLGVRGRSTEEGTQRWFRRLSMNRFDQADIRFEADAFEAFMEGAAAAYDLDSGRMVFLGYSNGANLIAAFMRLHPHIVHKAVLLRGIEVLEEPPLADLSDASVLLLSGANDLYGALAGPLEKALEEGRADLDARHLPVGHGLVDDDMHITREWLRSKL
;
A
#
# COMPACT_ATOMS: atom_id res chain seq x y z
N MET A 1 26.11 -18.09 16.04
CA MET A 1 25.16 -16.95 15.96
C MET A 1 23.91 -17.35 16.71
N THR A 2 23.30 -16.40 17.40
CA THR A 2 22.14 -16.61 18.25
C THR A 2 20.90 -16.85 17.40
N SER A 3 20.23 -17.99 17.54
CA SER A 3 18.91 -18.22 16.93
C SER A 3 17.89 -17.24 17.50
N GLY A 4 16.88 -16.87 16.70
CA GLY A 4 15.79 -16.00 17.12
C GLY A 4 14.93 -15.55 15.94
N ILE A 5 13.92 -14.74 16.24
CA ILE A 5 13.10 -14.04 15.25
C ILE A 5 13.96 -12.95 14.60
N HIS A 6 13.85 -12.83 13.28
CA HIS A 6 14.45 -11.73 12.52
C HIS A 6 13.43 -10.59 12.34
N HIS A 7 12.26 -10.90 11.81
CA HIS A 7 11.18 -9.95 11.58
C HIS A 7 9.83 -10.66 11.42
N LEU A 8 8.74 -9.90 11.47
CA LEU A 8 7.41 -10.35 11.03
C LEU A 8 6.92 -9.43 9.92
N THR A 9 6.25 -9.99 8.92
CA THR A 9 5.66 -9.23 7.81
C THR A 9 4.14 -9.39 7.83
N LEU A 10 3.44 -8.27 7.72
CA LEU A 10 1.99 -8.17 7.76
C LEU A 10 1.49 -7.39 6.55
N VAL A 11 0.18 -7.41 6.34
CA VAL A 11 -0.50 -6.63 5.32
C VAL A 11 -1.42 -5.62 5.98
N THR A 12 -1.21 -4.33 5.71
CA THR A 12 -2.07 -3.24 6.22
C THR A 12 -2.94 -2.68 5.11
N ARG A 13 -4.14 -2.22 5.45
CA ARG A 13 -4.96 -1.49 4.49
C ARG A 13 -4.53 -0.03 4.40
N LYS A 14 -4.63 0.71 5.51
CA LYS A 14 -4.49 2.18 5.50
C LYS A 14 -3.12 2.61 6.03
N VAL A 15 -2.25 3.09 5.14
CA VAL A 15 -0.85 3.43 5.50
C VAL A 15 -0.77 4.48 6.60
N GLN A 16 -1.59 5.53 6.56
CA GLN A 16 -1.54 6.58 7.58
C GLN A 16 -1.95 6.04 8.95
N ALA A 17 -3.01 5.23 9.03
CA ALA A 17 -3.45 4.62 10.29
C ALA A 17 -2.38 3.66 10.83
N ASN A 18 -1.73 2.89 9.95
CA ASN A 18 -0.62 2.01 10.30
C ASN A 18 0.55 2.81 10.92
N VAL A 19 1.02 3.87 10.25
CA VAL A 19 2.11 4.72 10.74
C VAL A 19 1.72 5.40 12.06
N ASP A 20 0.50 5.89 12.19
CA ASP A 20 -0.03 6.48 13.42
C ASP A 20 0.05 5.49 14.60
N PHE A 21 -0.23 4.21 14.35
CA PHE A 21 -0.16 3.19 15.38
C PHE A 21 1.28 2.75 15.70
N TYR A 22 2.07 2.36 14.69
CA TYR A 22 3.38 1.77 14.91
C TYR A 22 4.45 2.82 15.27
N VAL A 23 4.41 4.01 14.66
CA VAL A 23 5.33 5.11 14.99
C VAL A 23 4.76 6.01 16.08
N GLY A 24 3.50 6.45 15.94
CA GLY A 24 2.90 7.39 16.88
C GLY A 24 2.55 6.76 18.23
N PHE A 25 1.73 5.71 18.23
CA PHE A 25 1.25 5.09 19.47
C PHE A 25 2.32 4.21 20.13
N LEU A 26 2.91 3.25 19.41
CA LEU A 26 3.93 2.33 19.93
C LEU A 26 5.33 2.95 20.03
N GLY A 27 5.59 4.06 19.34
CA GLY A 27 6.89 4.72 19.38
C GLY A 27 8.01 3.94 18.69
N LEU A 28 7.70 3.02 17.77
CA LEU A 28 8.73 2.38 16.97
C LEU A 28 9.33 3.37 15.98
N ARG A 29 10.54 3.09 15.54
CA ARG A 29 11.17 3.87 14.48
C ARG A 29 10.77 3.31 13.12
N LEU A 30 10.33 4.16 12.19
CA LEU A 30 10.33 3.80 10.78
C LEU A 30 11.78 3.77 10.29
N VAL A 31 12.28 2.58 9.96
CA VAL A 31 13.70 2.36 9.60
C VAL A 31 13.93 2.17 8.11
N LYS A 32 12.87 1.85 7.34
CA LYS A 32 12.94 1.80 5.88
C LYS A 32 11.57 2.01 5.24
N GLN A 33 11.57 2.67 4.09
CA GLN A 33 10.45 2.73 3.15
C GLN A 33 10.96 2.24 1.79
N THR A 34 10.30 1.26 1.18
CA THR A 34 10.70 0.75 -0.14
C THR A 34 9.50 0.26 -0.93
N GLY A 35 9.62 0.16 -2.25
CA GLY A 35 8.77 -0.73 -3.04
C GLY A 35 9.06 -2.20 -2.73
N GLY A 36 8.07 -3.06 -2.92
CA GLY A 36 8.22 -4.51 -2.78
C GLY A 36 9.15 -5.06 -3.85
N PHE A 37 9.97 -6.04 -3.50
CA PHE A 37 10.90 -6.66 -4.46
C PHE A 37 10.20 -7.58 -5.47
N GLU A 38 8.98 -8.04 -5.17
CA GLU A 38 8.11 -8.77 -6.12
C GLU A 38 7.22 -7.82 -6.92
N ASP A 39 6.84 -6.70 -6.32
CA ASP A 39 6.02 -5.65 -6.92
C ASP A 39 6.55 -4.28 -6.46
N ALA A 40 7.28 -3.61 -7.34
CA ALA A 40 7.94 -2.34 -7.05
C ALA A 40 6.95 -1.21 -6.75
N GLU A 41 5.67 -1.34 -7.13
CA GLU A 41 4.61 -0.35 -6.87
C GLU A 41 3.94 -0.55 -5.50
N GLN A 42 4.20 -1.68 -4.84
CA GLN A 42 3.67 -1.96 -3.51
C GLN A 42 4.56 -1.34 -2.43
N LEU A 43 4.05 -0.37 -1.68
CA LEU A 43 4.78 0.21 -0.56
C LEU A 43 5.00 -0.84 0.55
N HIS A 44 6.25 -0.95 0.99
CA HIS A 44 6.73 -1.83 2.06
C HIS A 44 7.42 -0.99 3.14
N LEU A 45 6.84 -0.98 4.34
CA LEU A 45 7.34 -0.22 5.48
C LEU A 45 8.00 -1.15 6.50
N PHE A 46 9.11 -0.71 7.08
CA PHE A 46 9.84 -1.43 8.12
C PHE A 46 9.91 -0.58 9.39
N TYR A 47 9.38 -1.11 10.48
CA TYR A 47 9.47 -0.53 11.81
C TYR A 47 10.42 -1.34 12.68
N GLY A 48 11.14 -0.69 13.58
CA GLY A 48 12.01 -1.38 14.52
C GLY A 48 12.60 -0.46 15.57
N ASP A 49 13.75 -0.90 16.09
CA ASP A 49 14.56 -0.15 17.04
C ASP A 49 15.41 0.93 16.32
N ARG A 50 16.40 1.52 17.00
CA ARG A 50 17.13 2.69 16.48
C ARG A 50 17.83 2.40 15.14
N SER A 51 18.34 1.19 14.94
CA SER A 51 19.09 0.82 13.73
C SER A 51 18.38 -0.24 12.88
N GLY A 52 17.18 -0.67 13.27
CA GLY A 52 16.42 -1.70 12.58
C GLY A 52 17.07 -3.08 12.72
N THR A 53 17.49 -3.44 13.93
CA THR A 53 18.23 -4.69 14.18
C THR A 53 17.34 -5.94 14.04
N PRO A 54 17.88 -7.09 13.60
CA PRO A 54 17.16 -8.36 13.61
C PRO A 54 16.57 -8.70 14.99
N GLY A 55 15.29 -9.04 15.01
CA GLY A 55 14.51 -9.30 16.23
C GLY A 55 13.80 -8.06 16.79
N SER A 56 14.00 -6.87 16.23
CA SER A 56 13.18 -5.68 16.52
C SER A 56 12.11 -5.40 15.47
N LEU A 57 12.21 -6.05 14.30
CA LEU A 57 11.54 -5.62 13.09
C LEU A 57 10.10 -6.12 12.95
N ILE A 58 9.23 -5.20 12.55
CA ILE A 58 7.85 -5.47 12.11
C ILE A 58 7.67 -4.74 10.79
N THR A 59 7.19 -5.44 9.76
CA THR A 59 7.13 -4.91 8.40
C THR A 59 5.71 -5.03 7.84
N PHE A 60 5.36 -4.12 6.92
CA PHE A 60 4.02 -4.03 6.35
C PHE A 60 4.04 -3.84 4.85
N LEU A 61 3.35 -4.72 4.13
CA LEU A 61 2.93 -4.50 2.74
C LEU A 61 1.63 -3.69 2.76
N VAL A 62 1.59 -2.57 2.04
CA VAL A 62 0.45 -1.64 2.06
C VAL A 62 -0.50 -1.92 0.90
N TRP A 63 -1.72 -2.38 1.23
CA TRP A 63 -2.79 -2.67 0.28
C TRP A 63 -4.00 -1.77 0.56
N GLU A 64 -3.94 -0.49 0.17
CA GLU A 64 -4.99 0.53 0.36
C GLU A 64 -6.40 0.09 -0.08
N ASP A 65 -6.44 -0.75 -1.11
CA ASP A 65 -7.66 -1.32 -1.69
C ASP A 65 -7.82 -2.83 -1.45
N GLY A 66 -6.94 -3.42 -0.66
CA GLY A 66 -6.96 -4.83 -0.34
C GLY A 66 -8.21 -5.23 0.44
N ALA A 67 -8.83 -6.33 0.03
CA ALA A 67 -9.89 -6.96 0.81
C ALA A 67 -9.38 -7.42 2.17
N ARG A 68 -10.26 -7.40 3.17
CA ARG A 68 -9.93 -7.86 4.53
C ARG A 68 -9.69 -9.37 4.51
N GLY A 69 -8.58 -9.80 5.12
CA GLY A 69 -8.31 -11.22 5.32
C GLY A 69 -9.14 -11.82 6.46
N ARG A 70 -8.91 -13.10 6.74
CA ARG A 70 -9.57 -13.81 7.84
C ARG A 70 -8.57 -14.69 8.57
N VAL A 71 -8.46 -14.48 9.88
CA VAL A 71 -7.60 -15.30 10.75
C VAL A 71 -8.06 -16.76 10.73
N GLY A 72 -7.12 -17.68 10.57
CA GLY A 72 -7.34 -19.11 10.63
C GLY A 72 -6.03 -19.89 10.76
N HIS A 73 -6.09 -21.22 10.69
CA HIS A 73 -4.86 -22.04 10.74
C HIS A 73 -3.99 -21.84 9.49
N GLY A 74 -2.70 -22.17 9.62
CA GLY A 74 -1.68 -21.96 8.59
C GLY A 74 -1.15 -20.52 8.51
N GLN A 75 -1.32 -19.75 9.59
CA GLN A 75 -0.92 -18.34 9.67
C GLN A 75 -0.42 -17.99 11.08
N VAL A 76 0.37 -16.91 11.15
CA VAL A 76 0.60 -16.19 12.41
C VAL A 76 -0.67 -15.39 12.73
N SER A 77 -1.03 -15.34 14.00
CA SER A 77 -2.27 -14.70 14.49
C SER A 77 -2.04 -13.55 15.46
N GLU A 78 -0.91 -13.55 16.17
CA GLU A 78 -0.57 -12.52 17.15
C GLU A 78 0.93 -12.25 17.11
N ILE A 79 1.32 -10.99 17.34
CA ILE A 79 2.69 -10.57 17.60
C ILE A 79 2.81 -10.07 19.04
N ALA A 80 3.91 -10.36 19.71
CA ALA A 80 4.22 -9.85 21.03
C ALA A 80 5.51 -9.03 21.02
N LEU A 81 5.49 -7.89 21.70
CA LEU A 81 6.59 -6.95 21.85
C LEU A 81 6.97 -6.86 23.33
N ALA A 82 8.27 -6.94 23.61
CA ALA A 82 8.80 -6.83 24.96
C ALA A 82 8.80 -5.37 25.41
N VAL A 83 8.30 -5.12 26.60
CA VAL A 83 8.42 -3.87 27.35
C VAL A 83 8.97 -4.19 28.75
N ASP A 84 9.43 -3.19 29.50
CA ASP A 84 9.77 -3.42 30.91
C ASP A 84 8.55 -3.96 31.70
N ARG A 85 8.77 -4.87 32.66
CA ARG A 85 7.71 -5.41 33.51
C ARG A 85 6.91 -4.31 34.22
N ALA A 86 7.56 -3.23 34.64
CA ALA A 86 6.92 -2.10 35.30
C ALA A 86 6.10 -1.22 34.34
N SER A 87 6.27 -1.38 33.02
CA SER A 87 5.67 -0.49 32.01
C SER A 87 4.24 -0.88 31.60
N ILE A 88 3.70 -2.01 32.04
CA ILE A 88 2.34 -2.44 31.69
C ILE A 88 1.28 -1.40 32.09
N GLY A 89 1.43 -0.78 33.26
CA GLY A 89 0.51 0.28 33.72
C GLY A 89 0.57 1.52 32.82
N PHE A 90 1.77 1.95 32.43
CA PHE A 90 1.97 3.06 31.49
C PHE A 90 1.27 2.79 30.15
N TRP A 91 1.44 1.58 29.60
CA TRP A 91 0.87 1.22 28.31
C TRP A 91 -0.65 1.09 28.34
N LEU A 92 -1.23 0.57 29.43
CA LEU A 92 -2.67 0.55 29.61
C LEU A 92 -3.26 1.96 29.65
N GLU A 93 -2.64 2.87 30.41
CA GLU A 93 -3.07 4.26 30.47
C GLU A 93 -2.93 4.96 29.10
N ARG A 94 -1.81 4.74 28.41
CA ARG A 94 -1.58 5.27 27.06
C ARG A 94 -2.63 4.76 26.08
N ALA A 95 -2.97 3.47 26.11
CA ALA A 95 -4.00 2.88 25.27
C ALA A 95 -5.37 3.55 25.49
N LEU A 96 -5.76 3.76 26.75
CA LEU A 96 -7.00 4.46 27.10
C LEU A 96 -7.03 5.91 26.58
N ARG A 97 -5.95 6.66 26.78
CA ARG A 97 -5.84 8.06 26.31
C ARG A 97 -5.92 8.20 24.80
N ASN A 98 -5.35 7.24 24.07
CA ASN A 98 -5.33 7.22 22.60
C ASN A 98 -6.48 6.40 21.98
N GLN A 99 -7.43 5.93 22.80
CA GLN A 99 -8.58 5.13 22.37
C GLN A 99 -8.18 3.85 21.60
N VAL A 100 -7.03 3.28 21.92
CA VAL A 100 -6.59 1.99 21.40
C VAL A 100 -7.32 0.88 22.18
N THR A 101 -8.00 0.01 21.44
CA THR A 101 -8.71 -1.13 22.05
C THR A 101 -7.71 -2.03 22.74
N SER A 102 -7.93 -2.29 24.03
CA SER A 102 -7.04 -3.09 24.86
C SER A 102 -7.79 -4.11 25.71
N GLU A 103 -7.15 -5.25 25.97
CA GLU A 103 -7.66 -6.34 26.80
C GLU A 103 -6.56 -6.82 27.77
N GLY A 104 -6.92 -7.08 29.02
CA GLY A 104 -5.98 -7.43 30.10
C GLY A 104 -5.69 -6.26 31.06
N PRO A 105 -4.60 -6.31 31.85
CA PRO A 105 -3.50 -7.27 31.75
C PRO A 105 -3.84 -8.68 32.26
N VAL A 106 -3.24 -9.70 31.66
CA VAL A 106 -3.31 -11.12 32.10
C VAL A 106 -1.90 -11.69 32.28
N GLN A 107 -1.79 -12.89 32.88
CA GLN A 107 -0.53 -13.62 32.94
C GLN A 107 -0.48 -14.69 31.86
N GLU A 108 0.60 -14.74 31.10
CA GLU A 108 0.91 -15.80 30.14
C GLU A 108 2.35 -16.24 30.34
N PHE A 109 2.58 -17.52 30.63
CA PHE A 109 3.90 -18.08 30.90
C PHE A 109 4.68 -17.29 31.97
N GLY A 110 3.96 -16.77 32.97
CA GLY A 110 4.52 -15.96 34.07
C GLY A 110 4.95 -14.54 33.68
N GLU A 111 4.59 -14.07 32.48
CA GLU A 111 4.80 -12.70 32.03
C GLU A 111 3.45 -11.93 32.01
N PRO A 112 3.39 -10.68 32.52
CA PRO A 112 2.19 -9.86 32.37
C PRO A 112 2.04 -9.39 30.92
N VAL A 113 0.83 -9.53 30.38
CA VAL A 113 0.51 -9.26 28.98
C VAL A 113 -0.68 -8.31 28.87
N LEU A 114 -0.51 -7.23 28.11
CA LEU A 114 -1.59 -6.36 27.63
C LEU A 114 -1.80 -6.63 26.14
N ARG A 115 -3.02 -6.98 25.74
CA ARG A 115 -3.38 -7.12 24.31
C ARG A 115 -3.90 -5.80 23.78
N LEU A 116 -3.46 -5.43 22.59
CA LEU A 116 -3.93 -4.29 21.83
C LEU A 116 -4.49 -4.76 20.49
N ARG A 117 -5.36 -3.94 19.88
CA ARG A 117 -5.73 -4.09 18.47
C ARG A 117 -5.16 -2.93 17.66
N ASP A 118 -4.44 -3.27 16.60
CA ASP A 118 -4.02 -2.28 15.61
C ASP A 118 -5.22 -1.80 14.75
N PRO A 119 -5.05 -0.81 13.87
CA PRO A 119 -6.13 -0.30 13.02
C PRO A 119 -6.75 -1.31 12.05
N ASP A 120 -6.03 -2.37 11.68
CA ASP A 120 -6.54 -3.45 10.82
C ASP A 120 -7.13 -4.63 11.64
N GLY A 121 -7.05 -4.56 12.97
CA GLY A 121 -7.57 -5.53 13.92
C GLY A 121 -6.58 -6.64 14.33
N VAL A 122 -5.31 -6.52 13.95
CA VAL A 122 -4.21 -7.40 14.37
C VAL A 122 -4.04 -7.32 15.88
N ILE A 123 -3.82 -8.47 16.51
CA ILE A 123 -3.51 -8.54 17.94
C ILE A 123 -2.02 -8.28 18.16
N VAL A 124 -1.72 -7.17 18.84
CA VAL A 124 -0.38 -6.78 19.27
C VAL A 124 -0.30 -6.87 20.79
N LYS A 125 0.50 -7.80 21.31
CA LYS A 125 0.72 -8.01 22.75
C LYS A 125 1.89 -7.15 23.22
N LEU A 126 1.73 -6.43 24.32
CA LEU A 126 2.83 -5.86 25.09
C LEU A 126 3.10 -6.76 26.28
N VAL A 127 4.30 -7.33 26.32
CA VAL A 127 4.70 -8.33 27.32
C VAL A 127 5.76 -7.73 28.23
N GLY A 128 5.45 -7.65 29.52
CA GLY A 128 6.42 -7.23 30.53
C GLY A 128 7.49 -8.31 30.69
N SER A 129 8.71 -8.01 30.26
CA SER A 129 9.78 -8.99 30.16
C SER A 129 11.13 -8.38 30.56
N ASP A 130 12.08 -9.25 30.93
CA ASP A 130 13.46 -8.85 31.24
C ASP A 130 14.35 -8.80 29.99
N LEU A 131 13.79 -9.13 28.82
CA LEU A 131 14.49 -8.96 27.54
C LEU A 131 14.84 -7.49 27.32
N VAL A 132 16.07 -7.26 26.88
CA VAL A 132 16.63 -5.94 26.57
C VAL A 132 16.55 -5.65 25.08
N ALA A 133 16.44 -4.36 24.73
CA ALA A 133 16.53 -3.91 23.34
C ALA A 133 17.94 -4.17 22.79
N ASN A 134 18.04 -4.43 21.49
CA ASN A 134 19.34 -4.57 20.83
C ASN A 134 19.98 -3.18 20.64
N ASP A 135 19.21 -2.22 20.11
CA ASP A 135 19.62 -0.82 19.99
C ASP A 135 18.44 0.12 20.34
N PRO A 136 18.33 0.57 21.61
CA PRO A 136 17.13 1.22 22.12
C PRO A 136 16.79 2.52 21.38
N TRP A 137 15.49 2.72 21.14
CA TRP A 137 14.94 3.90 20.50
C TRP A 137 13.96 4.60 21.43
N GLN A 138 14.13 5.91 21.60
CA GLN A 138 13.18 6.75 22.30
C GLN A 138 12.44 7.60 21.28
N SER A 139 11.12 7.43 21.23
CA SER A 139 10.24 8.21 20.36
C SER A 139 9.42 9.21 21.16
N GLY A 140 9.48 10.47 20.76
CA GLY A 140 8.55 11.52 21.16
C GLY A 140 8.31 11.59 22.68
N ASP A 141 7.06 11.32 23.06
CA ASP A 141 6.54 11.46 24.42
C ASP A 141 6.65 10.18 25.27
N ILE A 142 7.27 9.11 24.76
CA ILE A 142 7.46 7.85 25.47
C ILE A 142 8.81 7.86 26.20
N PRO A 143 8.85 7.85 27.54
CA PRO A 143 10.10 7.74 28.29
C PRO A 143 10.85 6.45 27.95
N MET A 144 12.18 6.49 27.97
CA MET A 144 13.02 5.35 27.59
C MET A 144 12.73 4.09 28.44
N GLU A 145 12.41 4.23 29.73
CA GLU A 145 12.03 3.08 30.57
C GLU A 145 10.76 2.35 30.10
N HIS A 146 9.90 3.03 29.34
CA HIS A 146 8.63 2.50 28.84
C HIS A 146 8.67 2.10 27.37
N ALA A 147 9.75 2.42 26.65
CA ALA A 147 9.89 2.12 25.23
C ALA A 147 9.75 0.62 24.92
N VAL A 148 9.17 0.32 23.76
CA VAL A 148 9.19 -1.03 23.20
C VAL A 148 10.63 -1.44 22.94
N ARG A 149 11.00 -2.65 23.37
CA ARG A 149 12.39 -3.12 23.34
C ARG A 149 12.72 -3.92 22.09
N ARG A 150 11.90 -4.91 21.77
CA ARG A 150 12.09 -5.88 20.67
C ARG A 150 10.88 -6.80 20.53
N VAL A 151 10.84 -7.63 19.50
CA VAL A 151 9.88 -8.72 19.39
C VAL A 151 10.15 -9.74 20.51
N ARG A 152 9.08 -10.07 21.24
CA ARG A 152 9.06 -11.07 22.31
C ARG A 152 8.62 -12.43 21.80
N SER A 153 7.55 -12.50 21.02
CA SER A 153 7.05 -13.74 20.45
C SER A 153 6.12 -13.54 19.25
N ALA A 154 5.87 -14.64 18.53
CA ALA A 154 4.81 -14.75 17.54
C ALA A 154 3.92 -15.96 17.87
N THR A 155 2.60 -15.85 17.67
CA THR A 155 1.66 -16.95 17.90
C THR A 155 1.15 -17.52 16.58
N ILE A 156 1.42 -18.80 16.33
CA ILE A 156 1.04 -19.53 15.12
C ILE A 156 -0.20 -20.37 15.41
N LEU A 157 -1.19 -20.30 14.52
CA LEU A 157 -2.33 -21.22 14.53
C LEU A 157 -2.01 -22.41 13.62
N SER A 158 -1.76 -23.58 14.21
CA SER A 158 -1.42 -24.78 13.43
C SER A 158 -2.48 -25.86 13.58
N GLU A 159 -2.87 -26.46 12.46
CA GLU A 159 -3.70 -27.68 12.45
C GLU A 159 -2.88 -28.95 12.75
N ALA A 160 -1.54 -28.83 12.70
CA ALA A 160 -0.55 -29.88 12.92
C ALA A 160 0.50 -29.40 13.96
N PRO A 161 0.08 -29.08 15.20
CA PRO A 161 0.90 -28.33 16.15
C PRO A 161 2.20 -29.05 16.55
N GLU A 162 2.17 -30.38 16.70
CA GLU A 162 3.36 -31.19 17.00
C GLU A 162 4.38 -31.11 15.86
N GLN A 163 3.92 -31.24 14.61
CA GLN A 163 4.77 -31.17 13.42
C GLN A 163 5.34 -29.78 13.21
N THR A 164 4.55 -28.72 13.47
CA THR A 164 5.02 -27.33 13.44
C THR A 164 6.11 -27.11 14.49
N ALA A 165 5.90 -27.54 15.74
CA ALA A 165 6.88 -27.40 16.82
C ALA A 165 8.19 -28.18 16.55
N ASP A 166 8.08 -29.40 16.01
CA ASP A 166 9.23 -30.21 15.60
C ASP A 166 10.00 -29.56 14.46
N PHE A 167 9.31 -28.99 13.48
CA PHE A 167 9.93 -28.28 12.36
C PHE A 167 10.71 -27.05 12.84
N ILE A 168 10.10 -26.24 13.71
CA ILE A 168 10.75 -25.09 14.36
C ILE A 168 12.01 -25.53 15.13
N THR A 169 11.90 -26.59 15.93
CA THR A 169 13.01 -27.10 16.75
C THR A 169 14.16 -27.59 15.89
N ARG A 170 13.85 -28.33 14.82
CA ARG A 170 14.85 -28.98 13.96
C ARG A 170 15.62 -28.00 13.09
N TYR A 171 14.97 -26.95 12.58
CA TYR A 171 15.54 -26.10 11.54
C TYR A 171 15.83 -24.66 11.99
N PHE A 172 15.14 -24.15 13.01
CA PHE A 172 15.22 -22.74 13.40
C PHE A 172 15.83 -22.52 14.79
N GLY A 173 16.16 -23.60 15.51
CA GLY A 173 16.96 -23.53 16.73
C GLY A 173 16.22 -22.97 17.95
N PHE A 174 14.90 -23.15 18.01
CA PHE A 174 14.11 -22.94 19.23
C PHE A 174 13.94 -24.27 19.97
N LYS A 175 13.62 -24.20 21.25
CA LYS A 175 13.39 -25.39 22.08
C LYS A 175 12.08 -25.26 22.85
N PRO A 176 11.26 -26.32 22.96
CA PRO A 176 10.07 -26.29 23.80
C PRO A 176 10.46 -26.07 25.27
N ILE A 177 9.75 -25.17 25.94
CA ILE A 177 9.98 -24.85 27.36
C ILE A 177 8.77 -25.10 28.25
N GLY A 178 7.57 -25.23 27.67
CA GLY A 178 6.36 -25.47 28.43
C GLY A 178 5.10 -25.33 27.57
N LYS A 179 3.98 -25.72 28.17
CA LYS A 179 2.64 -25.66 27.57
C LYS A 179 1.68 -24.99 28.54
N GLU A 180 0.89 -24.04 28.07
CA GLU A 180 -0.23 -23.45 28.81
C GLU A 180 -1.51 -23.58 27.99
N GLY A 181 -2.47 -24.36 28.50
CA GLY A 181 -3.68 -24.70 27.76
C GLY A 181 -3.37 -25.39 26.43
N VAL A 182 -3.77 -24.74 25.33
CA VAL A 182 -3.59 -25.23 23.95
C VAL A 182 -2.35 -24.65 23.25
N ILE A 183 -1.46 -23.99 24.00
CA ILE A 183 -0.29 -23.30 23.45
C ILE A 183 0.99 -23.95 23.94
N ASP A 184 1.79 -24.45 23.00
CA ASP A 184 3.16 -24.93 23.24
C ASP A 184 4.14 -23.79 22.95
N ARG A 185 4.96 -23.41 23.93
CA ARG A 185 5.94 -22.33 23.80
C ARG A 185 7.33 -22.88 23.53
N LEU A 186 7.94 -22.42 22.44
CA LEU A 186 9.33 -22.67 22.09
C LEU A 186 10.15 -21.38 22.23
N VAL A 187 11.36 -21.46 22.78
CA VAL A 187 12.24 -20.31 23.01
C VAL A 187 13.58 -20.48 22.30
N SER A 188 14.07 -19.40 21.69
CA SER A 188 15.37 -19.37 21.01
C SER A 188 16.54 -19.10 21.95
N GLN A 189 17.76 -19.11 21.42
CA GLN A 189 18.94 -18.63 22.17
C GLN A 189 18.87 -17.13 22.48
N ALA A 190 18.16 -16.34 21.68
CA ALA A 190 17.98 -14.90 21.89
C ALA A 190 16.91 -14.57 22.94
N GLY A 191 16.17 -15.59 23.43
CA GLY A 191 15.13 -15.45 24.44
C GLY A 191 13.74 -15.06 23.91
N ASP A 192 13.60 -14.78 22.60
CA ASP A 192 12.28 -14.67 21.97
C ASP A 192 11.62 -16.04 21.82
N ALA A 193 10.31 -16.05 21.56
CA ALA A 193 9.51 -17.27 21.54
C ALA A 193 8.65 -17.42 20.28
N ILE A 194 8.34 -18.66 19.95
CA ILE A 194 7.22 -19.01 19.08
C ILE A 194 6.20 -19.78 19.92
N ASP A 195 4.99 -19.27 19.94
CA ASP A 195 3.84 -19.89 20.59
C ASP A 195 3.05 -20.65 19.53
N VAL A 196 3.09 -21.98 19.55
CA VAL A 196 2.31 -22.83 18.65
C VAL A 196 0.99 -23.16 19.33
N ARG A 197 -0.09 -22.61 18.79
CA ARG A 197 -1.45 -22.86 19.29
C ARG A 197 -2.10 -23.95 18.45
N ASP A 198 -2.58 -24.98 19.14
CA ASP A 198 -3.40 -26.02 18.54
C ASP A 198 -4.71 -25.43 18.00
N ALA A 199 -4.86 -25.50 16.68
CA ALA A 199 -6.02 -25.06 15.92
C ALA A 199 -6.63 -26.21 15.10
N THR A 200 -6.41 -27.47 15.50
CA THR A 200 -6.99 -28.64 14.83
C THR A 200 -8.52 -28.50 14.76
N GLY A 201 -9.08 -28.64 13.55
CA GLY A 201 -10.52 -28.51 13.30
C GLY A 201 -11.04 -27.08 13.17
N PHE A 202 -10.15 -26.07 13.19
CA PHE A 202 -10.52 -24.68 12.86
C PHE A 202 -10.50 -24.44 11.35
N TRP A 203 -11.00 -23.29 10.89
CA TRP A 203 -11.02 -22.93 9.47
C TRP A 203 -9.66 -22.40 9.00
N PRO A 204 -9.28 -22.60 7.72
CA PRO A 204 -8.05 -22.05 7.18
C PRO A 204 -8.11 -20.54 7.10
N GLY A 205 -6.94 -19.93 7.28
CA GLY A 205 -6.75 -18.50 7.10
C GLY A 205 -7.00 -18.06 5.65
N ILE A 206 -7.45 -16.82 5.47
CA ILE A 206 -7.59 -16.18 4.15
C ILE A 206 -6.65 -14.98 4.13
N PRO A 207 -5.73 -14.85 3.15
CA PRO A 207 -4.86 -13.70 3.03
C PRO A 207 -5.66 -12.42 2.75
N GLY A 208 -5.09 -11.28 3.10
CA GLY A 208 -5.70 -9.97 2.92
C GLY A 208 -5.24 -8.98 3.99
N THR A 209 -5.83 -7.79 4.00
CA THR A 209 -5.49 -6.76 4.99
C THR A 209 -5.81 -7.20 6.41
N GLY A 210 -4.93 -6.84 7.35
CA GLY A 210 -4.99 -7.24 8.76
C GLY A 210 -4.43 -8.65 9.04
N MET A 211 -3.79 -9.30 8.08
CA MET A 211 -3.20 -10.64 8.24
C MET A 211 -1.67 -10.58 8.27
N PHE A 212 -1.06 -11.58 8.90
CA PHE A 212 0.36 -11.84 8.78
C PHE A 212 0.65 -12.60 7.48
N ASP A 213 1.69 -12.19 6.77
CA ASP A 213 2.18 -12.90 5.59
C ASP A 213 3.14 -14.02 6.01
N HIS A 214 4.15 -13.70 6.83
CA HIS A 214 5.12 -14.67 7.32
C HIS A 214 5.81 -14.22 8.63
N VAL A 215 6.51 -15.17 9.25
CA VAL A 215 7.50 -14.92 10.30
C VAL A 215 8.88 -15.33 9.79
N ALA A 216 9.87 -14.46 10.00
CA ALA A 216 11.25 -14.70 9.61
C ALA A 216 12.13 -15.02 10.82
N PHE A 217 13.06 -15.94 10.62
CA PHE A 217 14.03 -16.41 11.61
C PHE A 217 15.45 -16.06 11.18
N ARG A 218 16.33 -15.84 12.15
CA ARG A 218 17.71 -15.39 11.90
C ARG A 218 18.58 -16.51 11.36
N ALA A 219 19.38 -16.19 10.34
CA ALA A 219 20.46 -17.02 9.83
C ALA A 219 21.82 -16.32 9.92
N ALA A 220 22.79 -17.13 10.36
CA ALA A 220 24.21 -17.10 10.00
C ALA A 220 24.68 -15.98 9.06
N ASP A 221 24.45 -16.33 7.81
CA ASP A 221 25.09 -15.84 6.62
C ASP A 221 24.46 -16.61 5.44
N ASN A 222 24.89 -16.28 4.23
CA ASN A 222 24.42 -16.97 3.03
C ASN A 222 24.79 -18.46 3.02
N LYS A 223 25.83 -18.89 3.76
CA LYS A 223 26.20 -20.31 3.85
C LYS A 223 25.14 -21.09 4.64
N ALA A 224 24.64 -20.53 5.74
CA ALA A 224 23.53 -21.10 6.49
C ALA A 224 22.25 -21.18 5.64
N ILE A 225 21.96 -20.12 4.86
CA ILE A 225 20.82 -20.13 3.92
C ILE A 225 20.95 -21.27 2.90
N MET A 226 22.11 -21.41 2.23
CA MET A 226 22.33 -22.48 1.26
C MET A 226 22.29 -23.88 1.88
N GLN A 227 22.66 -24.03 3.16
CA GLN A 227 22.54 -25.31 3.87
C GLN A 227 21.08 -25.64 4.18
N ALA A 228 20.29 -24.64 4.58
CA ALA A 228 18.86 -24.78 4.83
C ALA A 228 18.10 -25.10 3.54
N GLU A 229 18.39 -24.42 2.43
CA GLU A 229 17.79 -24.69 1.11
C GLU A 229 18.01 -26.16 0.70
N LYS A 230 19.23 -26.68 0.82
CA LYS A 230 19.54 -28.10 0.56
C LYS A 230 18.85 -29.07 1.51
N ALA A 231 18.50 -28.63 2.72
CA ALA A 231 17.79 -29.45 3.69
C ALA A 231 16.30 -29.47 3.37
N PHE A 232 15.72 -28.32 3.03
CA PHE A 232 14.31 -28.15 2.68
C PHE A 232 13.96 -28.80 1.34
N SER A 233 14.82 -28.70 0.33
CA SER A 233 14.59 -29.36 -0.98
C SER A 233 14.55 -30.89 -0.92
N LYS A 234 15.02 -31.50 0.19
CA LYS A 234 14.91 -32.95 0.45
C LYS A 234 13.62 -33.33 1.15
N LEU A 235 12.95 -32.37 1.75
CA LEU A 235 11.60 -32.53 2.24
C LEU A 235 10.73 -32.45 0.98
N ASN A 236 9.80 -33.39 0.77
CA ASN A 236 8.79 -33.27 -0.30
C ASN A 236 7.78 -32.14 0.06
N SER A 237 8.29 -30.98 0.46
CA SER A 237 7.53 -29.78 0.85
C SER A 237 7.44 -28.80 -0.32
N SER A 238 6.66 -27.74 -0.12
CA SER A 238 6.45 -26.65 -1.07
C SER A 238 7.74 -26.09 -1.67
N GLU A 239 7.63 -25.39 -2.81
CA GLU A 239 8.73 -24.66 -3.43
C GLU A 239 9.45 -23.76 -2.41
N THR A 240 10.80 -23.80 -2.47
CA THR A 240 11.67 -22.95 -1.68
C THR A 240 12.18 -21.81 -2.54
N ASN A 241 11.96 -20.57 -2.11
CA ASN A 241 12.32 -19.39 -2.88
C ASN A 241 13.44 -18.60 -2.18
N LEU A 242 14.56 -18.41 -2.89
CA LEU A 242 15.73 -17.65 -2.43
C LEU A 242 15.71 -16.27 -3.07
N HIS A 243 15.77 -15.21 -2.27
CA HIS A 243 15.79 -13.83 -2.74
C HIS A 243 16.90 -13.03 -2.07
N ASP A 244 17.61 -12.21 -2.85
CA ASP A 244 18.43 -11.11 -2.33
C ASP A 244 17.53 -9.88 -2.18
N ARG A 245 17.21 -9.51 -0.94
CA ARG A 245 16.36 -8.35 -0.62
C ARG A 245 17.18 -7.09 -0.35
N LYS A 246 18.46 -7.05 -0.77
CA LYS A 246 19.46 -5.98 -0.52
C LYS A 246 19.87 -5.84 0.95
N TYR A 247 18.91 -5.84 1.87
CA TYR A 247 19.10 -5.66 3.31
C TYR A 247 19.40 -6.98 4.03
N PHE A 248 18.94 -8.09 3.46
CA PHE A 248 19.15 -9.45 3.92
C PHE A 248 18.87 -10.43 2.78
N THR A 249 19.39 -11.64 2.90
CA THR A 249 19.05 -12.77 2.02
C THR A 249 17.94 -13.57 2.66
N SER A 250 16.87 -13.85 1.91
CA SER A 250 15.67 -14.53 2.37
C SER A 250 15.52 -15.90 1.72
N LEU A 251 15.14 -16.91 2.51
CA LEU A 251 14.72 -18.24 2.05
C LEU A 251 13.35 -18.59 2.63
N TYR A 252 12.36 -18.76 1.76
CA TYR A 252 10.98 -19.08 2.17
C TYR A 252 10.70 -20.58 2.12
N VAL A 253 9.92 -21.07 3.09
CA VAL A 253 9.43 -22.45 3.15
C VAL A 253 8.08 -22.50 3.88
N ARG A 254 7.14 -23.34 3.42
CA ARG A 254 5.94 -23.64 4.20
C ARG A 254 6.21 -24.80 5.15
N GLU A 255 5.93 -24.59 6.43
CA GLU A 255 6.00 -25.64 7.45
C GLU A 255 4.78 -26.59 7.35
N PRO A 256 4.80 -27.76 8.00
CA PRO A 256 3.75 -28.78 7.86
C PRO A 256 2.31 -28.31 8.14
N GLY A 257 2.12 -27.33 9.03
CA GLY A 257 0.83 -26.69 9.32
C GLY A 257 0.41 -25.59 8.33
N GLY A 258 1.19 -25.35 7.27
CA GLY A 258 0.89 -24.44 6.17
C GLY A 258 1.41 -23.01 6.32
N THR A 259 1.94 -22.64 7.50
CA THR A 259 2.46 -21.30 7.77
C THR A 259 3.69 -21.00 6.92
N LEU A 260 3.78 -19.80 6.35
CA LEU A 260 4.96 -19.37 5.62
C LEU A 260 6.05 -18.91 6.60
N PHE A 261 7.19 -19.60 6.57
CA PHE A 261 8.39 -19.24 7.31
C PHE A 261 9.45 -18.70 6.36
N GLU A 262 10.22 -17.75 6.87
CA GLU A 262 11.41 -17.22 6.22
C GLU A 262 12.65 -17.49 7.08
N LEU A 263 13.76 -17.80 6.43
CA LEU A 263 15.09 -17.72 7.03
C LEU A 263 15.83 -16.52 6.41
N ALA A 264 16.22 -15.56 7.24
CA ALA A 264 16.78 -14.27 6.83
C ALA A 264 18.15 -14.02 7.46
N THR A 265 19.13 -13.57 6.67
CA THR A 265 20.46 -13.23 7.19
C THR A 265 20.43 -11.94 8.00
N ASP A 266 21.17 -11.88 9.11
CA ASP A 266 21.22 -10.66 9.95
C ASP A 266 21.78 -9.41 9.23
N GLY A 267 22.61 -9.62 8.21
CA GLY A 267 23.25 -8.56 7.45
C GLY A 267 22.87 -8.59 5.96
N PRO A 268 23.18 -7.52 5.22
CA PRO A 268 23.97 -6.35 5.67
C PRO A 268 23.21 -5.31 6.52
N GLY A 269 21.89 -5.34 6.55
CA GLY A 269 21.04 -4.40 7.30
C GLY A 269 20.74 -3.09 6.56
N PHE A 270 19.91 -2.23 7.18
CA PHE A 270 19.37 -1.03 6.54
C PHE A 270 20.36 0.13 6.41
N THR A 271 21.51 0.06 7.09
CA THR A 271 22.52 1.13 7.05
C THR A 271 23.42 1.08 5.82
N ILE A 272 23.19 0.13 4.92
CA ILE A 272 23.95 0.01 3.67
C ILE A 272 23.67 1.16 2.70
N ASP A 273 22.47 1.75 2.75
CA ASP A 273 22.02 2.80 1.84
C ASP A 273 21.42 4.04 2.54
N GLU A 274 21.27 4.05 3.87
CA GLU A 274 20.95 5.23 4.67
C GLU A 274 21.83 5.28 5.93
N SER A 275 22.21 6.47 6.40
CA SER A 275 22.85 6.57 7.73
C SER A 275 21.84 6.32 8.84
N VAL A 276 22.31 5.95 10.04
CA VAL A 276 21.42 5.71 11.19
C VAL A 276 20.53 6.92 11.47
N GLU A 277 20.98 8.15 11.26
CA GLU A 277 20.18 9.37 11.49
C GLU A 277 19.08 9.56 10.44
N LYS A 278 19.27 8.99 9.24
CA LYS A 278 18.38 9.17 8.09
C LYS A 278 17.48 7.98 7.78
N LEU A 279 17.66 6.85 8.47
CA LEU A 279 16.84 5.65 8.26
C LEU A 279 15.35 5.98 8.18
N GLY A 280 14.70 5.45 7.14
CA GLY A 280 13.27 5.57 6.92
C GLY A 280 12.82 6.92 6.35
N GLN A 281 13.73 7.79 5.92
CA GLN A 281 13.38 9.09 5.30
C GLN A 281 13.27 8.99 3.79
N ALA A 282 14.06 8.13 3.15
CA ALA A 282 13.99 7.92 1.71
C ALA A 282 13.07 6.74 1.38
N LEU A 283 12.18 6.96 0.41
CA LEU A 283 11.48 5.89 -0.28
C LEU A 283 12.41 5.27 -1.34
N PHE A 284 12.71 3.98 -1.22
CA PHE A 284 13.53 3.25 -2.19
C PHE A 284 12.68 2.58 -3.25
N VAL A 285 13.18 2.56 -4.49
CA VAL A 285 12.62 1.73 -5.56
C VAL A 285 13.61 0.58 -5.77
N PRO A 286 13.16 -0.69 -5.75
CA PRO A 286 14.04 -1.84 -5.95
C PRO A 286 14.79 -1.80 -7.29
N PRO A 287 15.99 -2.41 -7.39
CA PRO A 287 16.73 -2.53 -8.65
C PRO A 287 15.91 -3.17 -9.78
N GLY A 288 16.25 -2.88 -11.04
CA GLY A 288 15.53 -3.40 -12.22
C GLY A 288 14.35 -2.54 -12.68
N ASN A 289 14.19 -1.35 -12.10
CA ASN A 289 13.14 -0.37 -12.42
C ASN A 289 13.74 0.96 -12.93
N GLU A 290 14.93 0.90 -13.54
CA GLU A 290 15.65 2.10 -14.00
C GLU A 290 14.80 2.88 -15.02
N GLY A 291 14.61 4.17 -14.76
CA GLY A 291 13.79 5.07 -15.60
C GLY A 291 12.29 5.06 -15.28
N GLN A 292 11.83 4.21 -14.35
CA GLN A 292 10.42 4.15 -13.92
C GLN A 292 10.22 4.71 -12.50
N GLU A 293 11.27 5.14 -11.82
CA GLU A 293 11.25 5.47 -10.40
C GLU A 293 10.29 6.60 -10.07
N ALA A 294 10.22 7.64 -10.92
CA ALA A 294 9.30 8.75 -10.72
C ALA A 294 7.83 8.29 -10.82
N GLY A 295 7.55 7.39 -11.77
CA GLY A 295 6.21 6.85 -11.97
C GLY A 295 5.77 5.94 -10.81
N ILE A 296 6.67 5.06 -10.36
CA ILE A 296 6.46 4.20 -9.20
C ILE A 296 6.18 5.03 -7.95
N ARG A 297 6.99 6.06 -7.68
CA ARG A 297 6.79 6.98 -6.55
C ARG A 297 5.44 7.69 -6.59
N ALA A 298 4.98 8.07 -7.77
CA ALA A 298 3.70 8.74 -7.93
C ALA A 298 2.50 7.83 -7.62
N ARG A 299 2.63 6.50 -7.78
CA ARG A 299 1.59 5.53 -7.44
C ARG A 299 1.56 5.14 -5.97
N MET A 300 2.70 5.25 -5.30
CA MET A 300 2.79 4.87 -3.88
C MET A 300 1.97 5.80 -3.00
N PRO A 301 1.23 5.26 -2.03
CA PRO A 301 0.47 6.09 -1.12
C PRO A 301 1.41 6.94 -0.27
N GLN A 302 1.07 8.22 -0.12
CA GLN A 302 1.79 9.15 0.75
C GLN A 302 1.22 9.08 2.17
N PHE A 303 2.08 9.31 3.15
CA PHE A 303 1.73 9.39 4.55
C PHE A 303 2.65 10.40 5.24
N SER A 304 2.25 10.81 6.43
CA SER A 304 2.98 11.78 7.25
C SER A 304 3.39 11.14 8.57
N LEU A 305 4.60 11.43 9.03
CA LEU A 305 5.07 11.02 10.35
C LEU A 305 4.39 11.85 11.46
N PRO A 306 4.42 11.37 12.73
CA PRO A 306 3.94 12.17 13.85
C PRO A 306 4.58 13.57 13.89
N GLY A 307 3.75 14.61 13.90
CA GLY A 307 4.18 16.02 13.90
C GLY A 307 4.28 16.66 12.51
N GLU A 308 4.21 15.88 11.43
CA GLU A 308 4.18 16.40 10.06
C GLU A 308 2.75 16.76 9.63
N GLU A 309 2.65 17.64 8.63
CA GLU A 309 1.36 18.00 8.03
C GLU A 309 0.73 16.79 7.34
N ARG A 310 -0.56 16.55 7.61
CA ARG A 310 -1.29 15.37 7.14
C ARG A 310 -2.16 15.69 5.94
N VAL A 311 -2.13 14.79 4.96
CA VAL A 311 -3.22 14.69 3.98
C VAL A 311 -4.38 13.95 4.64
N VAL A 312 -5.48 14.66 4.92
CA VAL A 312 -6.69 14.07 5.49
C VAL A 312 -7.63 13.66 4.37
N TYR A 313 -7.62 12.37 4.01
CA TYR A 313 -8.59 11.83 3.07
C TYR A 313 -10.02 12.00 3.60
N ARG A 314 -10.88 12.60 2.78
CA ARG A 314 -12.31 12.72 3.06
C ARG A 314 -13.08 11.59 2.41
N ASP A 315 -14.12 11.14 3.09
CA ASP A 315 -15.09 10.20 2.52
C ASP A 315 -15.94 10.97 1.51
N LEU A 316 -15.57 10.85 0.24
CA LEU A 316 -16.21 11.51 -0.91
C LEU A 316 -16.85 10.44 -1.81
N PRO A 317 -17.78 10.81 -2.72
CA PRO A 317 -18.55 9.83 -3.50
C PRO A 317 -17.73 8.88 -4.40
N PHE A 318 -16.46 9.20 -4.66
CA PHE A 318 -15.54 8.37 -5.43
C PHE A 318 -14.33 7.97 -4.58
N VAL A 319 -13.87 6.72 -4.78
CA VAL A 319 -12.53 6.32 -4.33
C VAL A 319 -11.52 7.13 -5.14
N HIS A 320 -10.57 7.75 -4.45
CA HIS A 320 -9.59 8.62 -5.05
C HIS A 320 -8.28 8.58 -4.28
N ARG A 321 -7.20 8.94 -4.97
CA ARG A 321 -5.89 9.16 -4.37
C ARG A 321 -5.37 10.54 -4.76
N ILE A 322 -4.72 11.18 -3.80
CA ILE A 322 -4.02 12.43 -4.01
C ILE A 322 -2.52 12.19 -3.85
N TYR A 323 -1.74 12.74 -4.78
CA TYR A 323 -0.29 12.81 -4.71
C TYR A 323 0.12 14.28 -4.75
N ARG A 324 0.83 14.73 -3.72
CA ARG A 324 1.40 16.07 -3.62
C ARG A 324 2.91 15.99 -3.83
N PRO A 325 3.47 16.61 -4.89
CA PRO A 325 4.91 16.66 -5.07
C PRO A 325 5.57 17.52 -3.99
N ALA A 326 6.88 17.39 -3.82
CA ALA A 326 7.63 18.12 -2.80
C ALA A 326 7.67 19.64 -3.00
N ASP A 327 7.57 20.11 -4.25
CA ASP A 327 7.54 21.53 -4.62
C ASP A 327 6.33 21.80 -5.55
N PRO A 328 5.10 21.82 -5.00
CA PRO A 328 3.90 21.99 -5.80
C PRO A 328 3.83 23.41 -6.36
N ASP A 329 3.47 23.55 -7.63
CA ASP A 329 3.32 24.87 -8.28
C ASP A 329 1.90 25.45 -8.14
N GLY A 330 1.00 24.74 -7.44
CA GLY A 330 -0.41 25.09 -7.24
C GLY A 330 -1.36 24.60 -8.34
N SER A 331 -0.85 23.98 -9.41
CA SER A 331 -1.70 23.31 -10.40
C SER A 331 -2.14 21.93 -9.92
N THR A 332 -3.29 21.47 -10.44
CA THR A 332 -3.82 20.13 -10.16
C THR A 332 -4.18 19.41 -11.45
N LEU A 333 -3.78 18.14 -11.57
CA LEU A 333 -4.24 17.23 -12.63
C LEU A 333 -5.25 16.25 -12.05
N VAL A 334 -6.49 16.31 -12.53
CA VAL A 334 -7.56 15.37 -12.20
C VAL A 334 -7.54 14.22 -13.21
N LEU A 335 -7.30 12.99 -12.75
CA LEU A 335 -6.96 11.86 -13.61
C LEU A 335 -8.08 10.83 -13.68
N LEU A 336 -8.55 10.53 -14.90
CA LEU A 336 -9.61 9.57 -15.15
C LEU A 336 -9.13 8.40 -16.01
N HIS A 337 -9.02 7.22 -15.39
CA HIS A 337 -8.45 6.01 -16.01
C HIS A 337 -9.31 5.43 -17.15
N GLY A 338 -8.70 4.56 -17.95
CA GLY A 338 -9.38 3.80 -19.01
C GLY A 338 -10.19 2.60 -18.48
N THR A 339 -10.79 1.83 -19.38
CA THR A 339 -11.54 0.62 -18.98
C THR A 339 -10.61 -0.39 -18.29
N GLY A 340 -11.06 -0.96 -17.17
CA GLY A 340 -10.30 -1.93 -16.36
C GLY A 340 -9.26 -1.30 -15.46
N GLY A 341 -9.15 0.02 -15.49
CA GLY A 341 -8.19 0.77 -14.70
C GLY A 341 -8.63 1.14 -13.29
N ASN A 342 -7.77 1.86 -12.58
CA ASN A 342 -8.03 2.44 -11.25
C ASN A 342 -7.41 3.85 -11.11
N GLU A 343 -7.57 4.47 -9.94
CA GLU A 343 -7.14 5.84 -9.65
C GLU A 343 -5.63 6.09 -9.71
N ASN A 344 -4.79 5.05 -9.75
CA ASN A 344 -3.33 5.18 -9.81
C ASN A 344 -2.78 5.12 -11.25
N ASP A 345 -3.60 4.68 -12.21
CA ASP A 345 -3.10 4.25 -13.51
C ASP A 345 -2.40 5.34 -14.29
N LEU A 346 -2.95 6.55 -14.25
CA LEU A 346 -2.44 7.71 -14.98
C LEU A 346 -1.45 8.55 -14.16
N MET A 347 -1.22 8.23 -12.88
CA MET A 347 -0.29 8.98 -12.03
C MET A 347 1.14 9.00 -12.59
N PRO A 348 1.72 7.90 -13.11
CA PRO A 348 3.04 7.92 -13.72
C PRO A 348 3.16 8.87 -14.91
N LEU A 349 2.17 8.85 -15.81
CA LEU A 349 2.15 9.76 -16.96
C LEU A 349 2.05 11.20 -16.46
N ALA A 350 1.13 11.48 -15.54
CA ALA A 350 0.87 12.80 -15.01
C ALA A 350 2.10 13.38 -14.28
N SER A 351 2.79 12.58 -13.46
CA SER A 351 4.01 13.00 -12.77
C SER A 351 5.17 13.29 -13.72
N MET A 352 5.19 12.69 -14.91
CA MET A 352 6.16 13.01 -15.93
C MET A 352 5.79 14.28 -16.70
N VAL A 353 4.54 14.45 -17.12
CA VAL A 353 4.16 15.62 -17.95
C VAL A 353 4.03 16.91 -17.14
N ALA A 354 3.65 16.82 -15.85
CA ALA A 354 3.52 17.95 -14.93
C ALA A 354 4.09 17.61 -13.54
N PRO A 355 5.44 17.54 -13.37
CA PRO A 355 6.08 17.03 -12.16
C PRO A 355 5.84 17.86 -10.88
N ARG A 356 5.32 19.08 -11.02
CA ARG A 356 4.98 19.99 -9.92
C ARG A 356 3.49 20.13 -9.66
N ALA A 357 2.65 19.44 -10.44
CA ALA A 357 1.21 19.45 -10.20
C ALA A 357 0.85 18.49 -9.07
N THR A 358 -0.14 18.87 -8.26
CA THR A 358 -0.86 17.91 -7.42
C THR A 358 -1.65 16.97 -8.33
N LEU A 359 -1.60 15.67 -8.08
CA LEU A 359 -2.34 14.68 -8.85
C LEU A 359 -3.53 14.21 -8.04
N LEU A 360 -4.73 14.27 -8.61
CA LEU A 360 -5.96 13.71 -8.05
C LEU A 360 -6.44 12.59 -8.97
N GLY A 361 -6.05 11.36 -8.66
CA GLY A 361 -6.55 10.17 -9.34
C GLY A 361 -7.90 9.75 -8.81
N VAL A 362 -8.82 9.37 -9.70
CA VAL A 362 -10.19 9.01 -9.33
C VAL A 362 -10.59 7.68 -9.98
N ARG A 363 -11.31 6.83 -9.22
CA ARG A 363 -11.73 5.49 -9.64
C ARG A 363 -13.20 5.49 -10.08
N GLY A 364 -13.45 5.05 -11.31
CA GLY A 364 -14.81 4.88 -11.84
C GLY A 364 -15.65 3.88 -11.04
N ARG A 365 -16.96 4.14 -10.93
CA ARG A 365 -17.87 3.42 -10.04
C ARG A 365 -18.64 2.26 -10.68
N SER A 366 -18.64 2.17 -12.01
CA SER A 366 -19.37 1.12 -12.73
C SER A 366 -18.56 -0.19 -12.77
N THR A 367 -19.12 -1.27 -12.21
CA THR A 367 -18.47 -2.61 -12.15
C THR A 367 -19.30 -3.73 -12.78
N GLU A 368 -20.40 -3.44 -13.48
CA GLU A 368 -21.40 -4.45 -13.90
C GLU A 368 -20.90 -5.57 -14.84
N GLU A 369 -19.70 -5.44 -15.41
CA GLU A 369 -19.07 -6.48 -16.25
C GLU A 369 -17.81 -7.10 -15.59
N GLY A 370 -17.64 -6.97 -14.27
CA GLY A 370 -16.42 -7.38 -13.56
C GLY A 370 -15.17 -6.57 -13.95
N THR A 371 -15.35 -5.50 -14.74
CA THR A 371 -14.31 -4.59 -15.21
C THR A 371 -14.67 -3.17 -14.78
N GLN A 372 -13.73 -2.47 -14.16
CA GLN A 372 -13.92 -1.11 -13.68
C GLN A 372 -14.11 -0.10 -14.82
N ARG A 373 -15.13 0.74 -14.73
CA ARG A 373 -15.51 1.74 -15.75
C ARG A 373 -16.12 2.99 -15.10
N TRP A 374 -16.29 4.03 -15.91
CA TRP A 374 -16.96 5.27 -15.51
C TRP A 374 -18.47 5.26 -15.65
N PHE A 375 -18.99 4.42 -16.56
CA PHE A 375 -20.42 4.26 -16.80
C PHE A 375 -20.68 2.93 -17.52
N ARG A 376 -21.92 2.47 -17.41
CA ARG A 376 -22.43 1.22 -17.98
C ARG A 376 -22.42 1.23 -19.51
N ARG A 377 -22.18 0.05 -20.06
CA ARG A 377 -22.10 -0.21 -21.50
C ARG A 377 -23.12 -1.27 -21.86
N LEU A 378 -23.84 -1.07 -22.97
CA LEU A 378 -24.85 -1.99 -23.49
C LEU A 378 -24.29 -2.87 -24.62
N SER A 379 -23.34 -2.35 -25.39
CA SER A 379 -22.55 -3.06 -26.40
C SER A 379 -21.21 -2.35 -26.60
N MET A 380 -20.29 -2.91 -27.40
CA MET A 380 -18.94 -2.34 -27.62
C MET A 380 -18.92 -0.81 -27.86
N ASN A 381 -19.92 -0.26 -28.54
CA ASN A 381 -20.06 1.15 -28.90
C ASN A 381 -21.41 1.79 -28.51
N ARG A 382 -22.21 1.17 -27.61
CA ARG A 382 -23.42 1.78 -27.06
C ARG A 382 -23.39 1.78 -25.55
N PHE A 383 -23.80 2.88 -24.96
CA PHE A 383 -23.66 3.16 -23.54
C PHE A 383 -24.99 3.53 -22.91
N ASP A 384 -25.13 3.26 -21.61
CA ASP A 384 -26.32 3.64 -20.88
C ASP A 384 -26.32 5.17 -20.67
N GLN A 385 -27.20 5.84 -21.41
CA GLN A 385 -27.30 7.30 -21.42
C GLN A 385 -27.75 7.90 -20.08
N ALA A 386 -28.54 7.16 -19.30
CA ALA A 386 -28.97 7.59 -17.97
C ALA A 386 -27.81 7.46 -16.98
N ASP A 387 -27.03 6.39 -17.11
CA ASP A 387 -25.86 6.15 -16.26
C ASP A 387 -24.74 7.16 -16.49
N ILE A 388 -24.47 7.55 -17.75
CA ILE A 388 -23.50 8.61 -18.05
C ILE A 388 -23.87 9.91 -17.32
N ARG A 389 -25.14 10.31 -17.39
CA ARG A 389 -25.63 11.53 -16.72
C ARG A 389 -25.55 11.41 -15.20
N PHE A 390 -25.97 10.26 -14.65
CA PHE A 390 -25.89 10.00 -13.21
C PHE A 390 -24.45 10.06 -12.68
N GLU A 391 -23.50 9.47 -13.41
CA GLU A 391 -22.09 9.50 -13.01
C GLU A 391 -21.45 10.87 -13.22
N ALA A 392 -21.90 11.65 -14.22
CA ALA A 392 -21.52 13.05 -14.38
C ALA A 392 -22.01 13.92 -13.19
N ASP A 393 -23.27 13.80 -12.79
CA ASP A 393 -23.83 14.51 -11.62
C ASP A 393 -23.09 14.14 -10.33
N ALA A 394 -22.78 12.85 -10.15
CA ALA A 394 -22.00 12.41 -9.00
C ALA A 394 -20.57 12.95 -9.03
N PHE A 395 -19.97 13.05 -10.22
CA PHE A 395 -18.62 13.58 -10.40
C PHE A 395 -18.56 15.09 -10.14
N GLU A 396 -19.60 15.86 -10.48
CA GLU A 396 -19.73 17.27 -10.07
C GLU A 396 -19.68 17.41 -8.54
N ALA A 397 -20.52 16.66 -7.82
CA ALA A 397 -20.54 16.68 -6.35
C ALA A 397 -19.20 16.25 -5.73
N PHE A 398 -18.52 15.28 -6.36
CA PHE A 398 -17.17 14.89 -5.96
C PHE A 398 -16.16 16.02 -6.15
N MET A 399 -16.16 16.69 -7.31
CA MET A 399 -15.21 17.77 -7.60
C MET A 399 -15.40 18.97 -6.67
N GLU A 400 -16.64 19.33 -6.35
CA GLU A 400 -16.93 20.38 -5.35
C GLU A 400 -16.36 19.99 -3.97
N GLY A 401 -16.63 18.77 -3.52
CA GLY A 401 -16.12 18.26 -2.25
C GLY A 401 -14.59 18.15 -2.21
N ALA A 402 -13.98 17.67 -3.29
CA ALA A 402 -12.53 17.49 -3.41
C ALA A 402 -11.79 18.84 -3.44
N ALA A 403 -12.32 19.83 -4.18
CA ALA A 403 -11.73 21.16 -4.24
C ALA A 403 -11.68 21.82 -2.86
N ALA A 404 -12.79 21.75 -2.12
CA ALA A 404 -12.86 22.28 -0.76
C ALA A 404 -12.01 21.46 0.24
N ALA A 405 -12.00 20.13 0.12
CA ALA A 405 -11.30 19.25 1.06
C ALA A 405 -9.77 19.34 0.94
N TYR A 406 -9.26 19.57 -0.27
CA TYR A 406 -7.83 19.52 -0.57
C TYR A 406 -7.22 20.87 -0.96
N ASP A 407 -7.99 21.95 -0.85
CA ASP A 407 -7.59 23.33 -1.20
C ASP A 407 -7.11 23.44 -2.65
N LEU A 408 -7.90 22.90 -3.58
CA LEU A 408 -7.55 22.84 -5.00
C LEU A 408 -8.08 24.09 -5.72
N ASP A 409 -7.20 24.80 -6.40
CA ASP A 409 -7.55 25.97 -7.22
C ASP A 409 -8.21 25.54 -8.53
N SER A 410 -9.52 25.77 -8.66
CA SER A 410 -10.32 25.43 -9.85
C SER A 410 -9.81 26.10 -11.14
N GLY A 411 -9.21 27.29 -11.05
CA GLY A 411 -8.64 27.98 -12.21
C GLY A 411 -7.34 27.35 -12.72
N ARG A 412 -6.72 26.48 -11.91
CA ARG A 412 -5.45 25.80 -12.21
C ARG A 412 -5.60 24.28 -12.25
N MET A 413 -6.84 23.79 -12.40
CA MET A 413 -7.11 22.37 -12.65
C MET A 413 -7.01 22.04 -14.14
N VAL A 414 -6.52 20.83 -14.43
CA VAL A 414 -6.58 20.20 -15.75
C VAL A 414 -7.14 18.80 -15.58
N PHE A 415 -8.15 18.46 -16.38
CA PHE A 415 -8.72 17.11 -16.41
C PHE A 415 -8.02 16.29 -17.48
N LEU A 416 -7.41 15.16 -17.10
CA LEU A 416 -6.71 14.27 -18.02
C LEU A 416 -7.36 12.90 -17.98
N GLY A 417 -7.92 12.48 -19.11
CA GLY A 417 -8.61 11.21 -19.24
C GLY A 417 -8.00 10.34 -20.33
N TYR A 418 -8.07 9.03 -20.13
CA TYR A 418 -7.71 8.04 -21.13
C TYR A 418 -8.90 7.15 -21.47
N SER A 419 -9.17 6.97 -22.78
CA SER A 419 -10.21 6.08 -23.30
C SER A 419 -11.56 6.35 -22.64
N ASN A 420 -12.12 5.40 -21.88
CA ASN A 420 -13.39 5.60 -21.16
C ASN A 420 -13.39 6.79 -20.19
N GLY A 421 -12.25 7.10 -19.55
CA GLY A 421 -12.13 8.29 -18.71
C GLY A 421 -12.17 9.59 -19.52
N ALA A 422 -11.54 9.61 -20.70
CA ALA A 422 -11.64 10.74 -21.62
C ALA A 422 -13.09 10.96 -22.07
N ASN A 423 -13.83 9.88 -22.32
CA ASN A 423 -15.24 9.96 -22.69
C ASN A 423 -16.11 10.56 -21.58
N LEU A 424 -15.85 10.19 -20.31
CA LEU A 424 -16.58 10.83 -19.20
C LEU A 424 -16.25 12.32 -19.12
N ILE A 425 -14.98 12.71 -19.23
CA ILE A 425 -14.61 14.15 -19.22
C ILE A 425 -15.35 14.88 -20.34
N ALA A 426 -15.34 14.35 -21.57
CA ALA A 426 -16.04 14.95 -22.70
C ALA A 426 -17.55 15.12 -22.45
N ALA A 427 -18.22 14.08 -21.96
CA ALA A 427 -19.64 14.15 -21.60
C ALA A 427 -19.88 15.16 -20.45
N PHE A 428 -19.02 15.14 -19.43
CA PHE A 428 -19.07 16.02 -18.27
C PHE A 428 -18.92 17.49 -18.66
N MET A 429 -18.03 17.82 -19.60
CA MET A 429 -17.90 19.17 -20.16
C MET A 429 -19.21 19.66 -20.79
N ARG A 430 -20.00 18.78 -21.42
CA ARG A 430 -21.28 19.16 -22.04
C ARG A 430 -22.42 19.26 -21.04
N LEU A 431 -22.42 18.40 -20.03
CA LEU A 431 -23.46 18.35 -19.00
C LEU A 431 -23.26 19.43 -17.92
N HIS A 432 -21.99 19.78 -17.61
CA HIS A 432 -21.59 20.76 -16.60
C HIS A 432 -20.50 21.73 -17.14
N PRO A 433 -20.85 22.63 -18.09
CA PRO A 433 -19.90 23.42 -18.88
C PRO A 433 -19.04 24.45 -18.14
N HIS A 434 -19.16 24.58 -16.81
CA HIS A 434 -18.45 25.59 -16.02
C HIS A 434 -17.39 25.02 -15.08
N ILE A 435 -17.14 23.71 -15.12
CA ILE A 435 -16.22 23.03 -14.20
C ILE A 435 -14.87 22.76 -14.86
N VAL A 436 -14.88 22.37 -16.14
CA VAL A 436 -13.70 21.92 -16.87
C VAL A 436 -13.23 23.00 -17.84
N HIS A 437 -12.28 23.83 -17.41
CA HIS A 437 -11.67 24.85 -18.26
C HIS A 437 -10.48 24.33 -19.10
N LYS A 438 -9.86 23.22 -18.68
CA LYS A 438 -8.70 22.63 -19.35
C LYS A 438 -8.84 21.10 -19.36
N ALA A 439 -8.79 20.49 -20.54
CA ALA A 439 -8.91 19.04 -20.69
C ALA A 439 -7.87 18.44 -21.64
N VAL A 440 -7.33 17.28 -21.27
CA VAL A 440 -6.52 16.42 -22.13
C VAL A 440 -7.28 15.09 -22.31
N LEU A 441 -7.73 14.83 -23.53
CA LEU A 441 -8.55 13.70 -23.90
C LEU A 441 -7.70 12.73 -24.75
N LEU A 442 -7.20 11.66 -24.13
CA LEU A 442 -6.40 10.64 -24.79
C LEU A 442 -7.32 9.51 -25.27
N ARG A 443 -7.41 9.30 -26.59
CA ARG A 443 -8.29 8.28 -27.21
C ARG A 443 -9.77 8.42 -26.83
N GLY A 444 -10.25 9.66 -26.73
CA GLY A 444 -11.66 9.97 -26.44
C GLY A 444 -12.57 9.82 -27.67
N ILE A 445 -13.82 9.45 -27.45
CA ILE A 445 -14.90 9.40 -28.44
C ILE A 445 -16.19 10.03 -27.89
N GLU A 446 -17.13 10.36 -28.77
CA GLU A 446 -18.45 10.85 -28.35
C GLU A 446 -19.28 9.68 -27.81
N VAL A 447 -19.92 9.89 -26.66
CA VAL A 447 -20.70 8.87 -25.96
C VAL A 447 -22.11 9.32 -25.62
N LEU A 448 -22.42 10.61 -25.72
CA LEU A 448 -23.76 11.12 -25.64
C LEU A 448 -24.44 10.97 -27.00
N GLU A 449 -25.57 10.27 -27.03
CA GLU A 449 -26.36 10.12 -28.26
C GLU A 449 -27.03 11.44 -28.66
N GLU A 450 -27.41 12.24 -27.65
CA GLU A 450 -28.02 13.57 -27.79
C GLU A 450 -27.27 14.55 -26.87
N PRO A 451 -26.08 15.04 -27.28
CA PRO A 451 -25.32 15.98 -26.46
C PRO A 451 -26.06 17.33 -26.39
N PRO A 452 -26.23 17.92 -25.18
CA PRO A 452 -26.83 19.25 -25.06
C PRO A 452 -25.93 20.29 -25.75
N LEU A 453 -26.53 21.37 -26.25
CA LEU A 453 -25.76 22.55 -26.68
C LEU A 453 -25.13 23.18 -25.44
N ALA A 454 -23.81 23.17 -25.38
CA ALA A 454 -23.02 23.73 -24.29
C ALA A 454 -22.04 24.77 -24.84
N ASP A 455 -21.95 25.91 -24.16
CA ASP A 455 -20.93 26.91 -24.46
C ASP A 455 -19.63 26.51 -23.78
N LEU A 456 -18.61 26.16 -24.57
CA LEU A 456 -17.28 25.77 -24.12
C LEU A 456 -16.23 26.82 -24.49
N SER A 457 -16.64 28.06 -24.73
CA SER A 457 -15.74 29.14 -25.19
C SER A 457 -14.67 29.55 -24.17
N ASP A 458 -14.81 29.13 -22.91
CA ASP A 458 -13.82 29.28 -21.85
C ASP A 458 -12.96 28.02 -21.61
N ALA A 459 -13.15 26.97 -22.41
CA ALA A 459 -12.43 25.71 -22.30
C ALA A 459 -11.32 25.57 -23.36
N SER A 460 -10.13 25.15 -22.94
CA SER A 460 -9.05 24.68 -23.82
C SER A 460 -8.97 23.15 -23.76
N VAL A 461 -8.94 22.50 -24.92
CA VAL A 461 -8.95 21.03 -25.02
C VAL A 461 -7.84 20.53 -25.93
N LEU A 462 -7.06 19.56 -25.45
CA LEU A 462 -6.18 18.73 -26.27
C LEU A 462 -6.87 17.38 -26.53
N LEU A 463 -7.11 17.04 -27.79
CA LEU A 463 -7.67 15.74 -28.19
C LEU A 463 -6.63 14.94 -28.98
N LEU A 464 -6.14 13.83 -28.41
CA LEU A 464 -5.16 12.95 -29.05
C LEU A 464 -5.80 11.62 -29.47
N SER A 465 -6.09 11.49 -30.76
CA SER A 465 -6.71 10.29 -31.35
C SER A 465 -5.68 9.38 -32.02
N GLY A 466 -5.90 8.07 -31.96
CA GLY A 466 -5.06 7.08 -32.67
C GLY A 466 -5.64 6.76 -34.05
N ALA A 467 -4.88 7.02 -35.11
CA ALA A 467 -5.30 6.73 -36.49
C ALA A 467 -5.43 5.21 -36.76
N ASN A 468 -4.70 4.38 -36.00
CA ASN A 468 -4.77 2.91 -36.08
C ASN A 468 -5.56 2.32 -34.90
N ASP A 469 -6.27 3.15 -34.13
CA ASP A 469 -7.13 2.70 -33.03
C ASP A 469 -8.41 2.04 -33.58
N LEU A 470 -8.83 0.93 -32.96
CA LEU A 470 -10.10 0.27 -33.23
C LEU A 470 -11.31 1.22 -33.09
N TYR A 471 -11.18 2.23 -32.23
CA TYR A 471 -12.20 3.26 -32.01
C TYR A 471 -11.88 4.58 -32.74
N GLY A 472 -10.77 4.69 -33.46
CA GLY A 472 -10.29 5.95 -34.05
C GLY A 472 -11.30 6.57 -35.03
N ALA A 473 -12.04 5.74 -35.78
CA ALA A 473 -13.10 6.18 -36.67
C ALA A 473 -14.30 6.83 -35.94
N LEU A 474 -14.43 6.61 -34.62
CA LEU A 474 -15.49 7.17 -33.78
C LEU A 474 -15.08 8.47 -33.07
N ALA A 475 -13.84 8.96 -33.27
CA ALA A 475 -13.37 10.19 -32.64
C ALA A 475 -13.93 11.47 -33.30
N GLY A 476 -14.21 11.43 -34.61
CA GLY A 476 -14.65 12.61 -35.38
C GLY A 476 -15.91 13.31 -34.85
N PRO A 477 -16.96 12.60 -34.40
CA PRO A 477 -18.12 13.22 -33.76
C PRO A 477 -17.77 14.05 -32.52
N LEU A 478 -16.82 13.60 -31.69
CA LEU A 478 -16.39 14.33 -30.50
C LEU A 478 -15.63 15.59 -30.87
N GLU A 479 -14.68 15.50 -31.81
CA GLU A 479 -13.93 16.64 -32.32
C GLU A 479 -14.89 17.73 -32.82
N LYS A 480 -15.85 17.34 -33.66
CA LYS A 480 -16.89 18.23 -34.17
C LYS A 480 -17.75 18.82 -33.05
N ALA A 481 -18.16 18.04 -32.06
CA ALA A 481 -18.98 18.51 -30.95
C ALA A 481 -18.24 19.57 -30.09
N LEU A 482 -16.93 19.42 -29.90
CA LEU A 482 -16.08 20.38 -29.19
C LEU A 482 -15.91 21.67 -30.00
N GLU A 483 -15.69 21.58 -31.32
CA GLU A 483 -15.62 22.74 -32.22
C GLU A 483 -16.94 23.53 -32.24
N GLU A 484 -18.08 22.84 -32.37
CA GLU A 484 -19.41 23.45 -32.34
C GLU A 484 -19.71 24.10 -30.97
N GLY A 485 -19.12 23.57 -29.90
CA GLY A 485 -19.14 24.16 -28.56
C GLY A 485 -18.24 25.41 -28.40
N ARG A 486 -17.42 25.74 -29.41
CA ARG A 486 -16.45 26.84 -29.42
C ARG A 486 -15.25 26.68 -28.47
N ALA A 487 -14.89 25.44 -28.11
CA ALA A 487 -13.68 25.19 -27.34
C ALA A 487 -12.41 25.60 -28.12
N ASP A 488 -11.38 26.06 -27.41
CA ASP A 488 -10.03 26.21 -27.94
C ASP A 488 -9.39 24.82 -28.09
N LEU A 489 -9.63 24.20 -29.25
CA LEU A 489 -9.33 22.80 -29.53
C LEU A 489 -7.99 22.62 -30.28
N ASP A 490 -7.07 21.85 -29.69
CA ASP A 490 -5.91 21.25 -30.36
C ASP A 490 -6.21 19.76 -30.58
N ALA A 491 -6.72 19.41 -31.76
CA ALA A 491 -7.00 18.03 -32.14
C ALA A 491 -5.85 17.47 -32.99
N ARG A 492 -5.31 16.32 -32.58
CA ARG A 492 -4.21 15.64 -33.31
C ARG A 492 -4.51 14.16 -33.51
N HIS A 493 -4.15 13.66 -34.69
CA HIS A 493 -4.23 12.24 -35.03
C HIS A 493 -2.82 11.65 -35.13
N LEU A 494 -2.53 10.71 -34.23
CA LEU A 494 -1.23 10.04 -34.15
C LEU A 494 -1.28 8.69 -34.89
N PRO A 495 -0.20 8.25 -35.56
CA PRO A 495 -0.17 6.98 -36.30
C PRO A 495 -0.02 5.75 -35.37
N VAL A 496 -0.86 5.66 -34.33
CA VAL A 496 -0.75 4.70 -33.21
C VAL A 496 -2.09 4.00 -32.96
N GLY A 497 -2.03 2.90 -32.21
CA GLY A 497 -3.22 2.16 -31.75
C GLY A 497 -3.86 2.76 -30.49
N HIS A 498 -4.61 1.93 -29.77
CA HIS A 498 -5.30 2.38 -28.54
C HIS A 498 -4.35 2.70 -27.39
N GLY A 499 -3.20 2.02 -27.31
CA GLY A 499 -2.21 2.25 -26.25
C GLY A 499 -1.59 3.65 -26.29
N LEU A 500 -1.08 4.08 -25.13
CA LEU A 500 -0.32 5.32 -24.98
C LEU A 500 1.13 5.12 -25.45
N VAL A 501 1.69 6.16 -26.06
CA VAL A 501 3.08 6.21 -26.54
C VAL A 501 3.80 7.48 -26.05
N ASP A 502 5.11 7.54 -26.26
CA ASP A 502 5.93 8.70 -25.86
C ASP A 502 5.45 10.02 -26.49
N ASP A 503 4.92 9.98 -27.72
CA ASP A 503 4.35 11.17 -28.38
C ASP A 503 3.15 11.73 -27.62
N ASP A 504 2.29 10.87 -27.04
CA ASP A 504 1.15 11.32 -26.22
C ASP A 504 1.68 12.13 -25.03
N MET A 505 2.75 11.65 -24.39
CA MET A 505 3.38 12.33 -23.26
C MET A 505 4.06 13.64 -23.66
N HIS A 506 4.80 13.64 -24.77
CA HIS A 506 5.52 14.81 -25.25
C HIS A 506 4.54 15.94 -25.60
N ILE A 507 3.52 15.64 -26.41
CA ILE A 507 2.51 16.61 -26.82
C ILE A 507 1.71 17.12 -25.62
N THR A 508 1.30 16.22 -24.72
CA THR A 508 0.59 16.61 -23.49
C THR A 508 1.42 17.57 -22.65
N ARG A 509 2.72 17.29 -22.44
CA ARG A 509 3.63 18.16 -21.69
C ARG A 509 3.77 19.55 -22.34
N GLU A 510 3.92 19.61 -23.65
CA GLU A 510 4.02 20.89 -24.37
C GLU A 510 2.74 21.70 -24.25
N TRP A 511 1.58 21.06 -24.43
CA TRP A 511 0.29 21.71 -24.29
C TRP A 511 0.08 22.24 -22.87
N LEU A 512 0.34 21.43 -21.84
CA LEU A 512 0.23 21.84 -20.44
C LEU A 512 1.08 23.07 -20.11
N ARG A 513 2.33 23.13 -20.60
CA ARG A 513 3.22 24.29 -20.42
C ARG A 513 2.69 25.57 -21.06
N SER A 514 1.83 25.47 -22.06
CA SER A 514 1.22 26.63 -22.71
C SER A 514 -0.07 27.10 -22.01
N LYS A 515 -0.64 26.29 -21.11
CA LYS A 515 -1.95 26.53 -20.47
C LYS A 515 -1.91 26.66 -18.94
N LEU A 516 -0.83 26.23 -18.28
CA LEU A 516 -0.55 26.36 -16.85
C LEU A 516 0.49 27.44 -16.60
#